data_AF-A0A8I3N4X6-F1
#
_entry.id   AF-A0A8I3N4X6-F1
#
_cell.length_a   1.000
_cell.length_b   1.000
_cell.length_c   1.000
_cell.angle_alpha   90.00
_cell.angle_beta   90.00
_cell.angle_gamma   90.00
#
_symmetry.space_group_name_H-M   'P 1'
#
loop_
_entity.id
_entity.type
_entity.pdbx_description
1 polymer ?
#
loop_
_entity_poly.entity_id
_entity_poly.type
_entity_poly.pdbx_seq_one_letter_code
_entity_poly.pdbx_strand_id
1 'polypeptide(L)'
;MSTESMIRDVELAEEPLPKKAGGPPGSRRCFCLSLFSFLLVAGATTLFCLLHFGVIGPQREELKDLTIFFPLPSSESSSRTPSDKPVAHVVANPEAEGQLQWLSRRANALLANGVELTDNQLIVPSDGLYLIYSQVLFKGQGCPSTHVLLTHTISRFAVSYQTKVNLLSAIKSPCQRETPEGTEAKPWYEPIYLGGVFQLEKGDRLSAEINLPNYLDFAESGQVYFGIIAL
;
A
#
# COMPACT_ATOMS: atom_id res chain seq x y z
N MET A 1 66.90 41.00 27.60
CA MET A 1 66.95 40.52 28.99
C MET A 1 66.73 41.70 29.91
N SER A 2 65.58 41.76 30.58
CA SER A 2 65.50 41.89 32.04
C SER A 2 64.04 42.11 32.44
N THR A 3 63.59 41.21 33.28
CA THR A 3 62.34 41.21 34.05
C THR A 3 62.38 42.27 35.14
N GLU A 4 61.20 42.52 35.74
CA GLU A 4 61.05 42.87 37.15
C GLU A 4 61.03 44.37 37.51
N SER A 5 59.82 44.91 37.64
CA SER A 5 59.47 45.82 38.74
C SER A 5 57.95 45.93 38.83
N MET A 6 57.34 44.79 39.19
CA MET A 6 56.09 44.77 39.94
C MET A 6 56.41 45.33 41.34
N ILE A 7 55.44 45.98 42.00
CA ILE A 7 55.52 46.58 43.36
C ILE A 7 55.87 48.07 43.36
N ARG A 8 54.85 48.90 43.10
CA ARG A 8 54.58 50.17 43.80
C ARG A 8 53.31 50.77 43.22
N ASP A 9 52.18 50.36 43.77
CA ASP A 9 50.90 51.11 43.78
C ASP A 9 49.99 50.50 44.87
N VAL A 10 50.60 50.22 46.03
CA VAL A 10 49.90 49.94 47.29
C VAL A 10 50.06 51.20 48.13
N GLU A 11 48.97 51.63 48.77
CA GLU A 11 48.77 52.85 49.56
C GLU A 11 48.45 54.12 48.76
N LEU A 12 47.17 54.33 48.44
CA LEU A 12 46.37 55.37 49.11
C LEU A 12 44.91 55.28 48.66
N ALA A 13 44.10 54.55 49.44
CA ALA A 13 42.68 54.81 49.68
C ALA A 13 42.10 53.66 50.52
N GLU A 14 42.50 53.60 51.79
CA GLU A 14 41.66 52.95 52.81
C GLU A 14 40.47 53.87 53.09
N GLU A 15 39.26 53.40 52.84
CA GLU A 15 38.02 53.87 53.48
C GLU A 15 37.12 52.64 53.73
N PRO A 16 36.32 52.64 54.80
CA PRO A 16 36.06 51.45 55.61
C PRO A 16 34.90 50.55 55.15
N LEU A 17 35.03 49.27 55.51
CA LEU A 17 34.04 48.19 55.38
C LEU A 17 32.62 48.57 55.87
N PRO A 18 31.58 48.40 55.03
CA PRO A 18 30.23 48.25 55.51
C PRO A 18 29.86 46.78 55.72
N LYS A 19 29.49 46.53 56.96
CA LYS A 19 28.77 45.39 57.57
C LYS A 19 28.02 44.45 56.63
N LYS A 20 28.32 43.17 56.84
CA LYS A 20 27.49 41.95 56.69
C LYS A 20 25.98 42.23 56.55
N ALA A 21 25.49 42.22 55.31
CA ALA A 21 24.06 42.12 55.00
C ALA A 21 23.76 40.67 54.61
N GLY A 22 22.74 40.09 55.25
CA GLY A 22 22.35 38.69 55.12
C GLY A 22 22.07 38.29 53.66
N GLY A 23 22.55 37.10 53.29
CA GLY A 23 22.23 36.48 52.01
C GLY A 23 20.71 36.26 51.86
N PRO A 24 20.14 36.51 50.67
CA PRO A 24 18.70 36.34 50.45
C PRO A 24 18.32 34.85 50.35
N PRO A 25 17.09 34.47 50.73
CA PRO A 25 16.65 33.07 50.78
C PRO A 25 16.37 32.53 49.37
N GLY A 26 17.43 32.13 48.66
CA GLY A 26 17.37 31.60 47.30
C GLY A 26 17.05 30.11 47.18
N SER A 27 16.83 29.39 48.28
CA SER A 27 16.69 27.93 48.26
C SER A 27 15.25 27.43 48.05
N ARG A 28 14.21 28.24 48.24
CA ARG A 28 12.82 27.78 48.09
C ARG A 28 12.28 27.92 46.66
N ARG A 29 12.65 28.97 45.93
CA ARG A 29 12.12 29.23 44.57
C ARG A 29 12.58 28.21 43.53
N CYS A 30 13.83 27.75 43.59
CA CYS A 30 14.36 26.78 42.63
C CYS A 30 13.79 25.36 42.85
N PHE A 31 13.65 24.93 44.12
CA PHE A 31 12.99 23.67 44.45
C PHE A 31 11.51 23.65 44.06
N CYS A 32 10.78 24.76 44.25
CA CYS A 32 9.40 24.85 43.80
C CYS A 32 9.27 24.72 42.28
N LEU A 33 10.12 25.39 41.50
CA LEU A 33 10.08 25.31 40.03
C LEU A 33 10.39 23.88 39.54
N SER A 34 11.39 23.22 40.15
CA SER A 34 11.71 21.82 39.85
C SER A 34 10.55 20.86 40.20
N LEU A 35 9.91 21.07 41.35
CA LEU A 35 8.74 20.29 41.77
C LEU A 35 7.55 20.50 40.82
N PHE A 36 7.29 21.75 40.41
CA PHE A 36 6.22 22.06 39.45
C PHE A 36 6.47 21.42 38.09
N SER A 37 7.70 21.47 37.57
CA SER A 37 8.04 20.79 36.31
C SER A 37 7.88 19.27 36.41
N PHE A 38 8.29 18.66 37.53
CA PHE A 38 8.10 17.23 37.74
C PHE A 38 6.61 16.84 37.81
N LEU A 39 5.79 17.62 38.53
CA LEU A 39 4.36 17.40 38.63
C LEU A 39 3.64 17.57 37.27
N LEU A 40 4.07 18.53 36.46
CA LEU A 40 3.52 18.72 35.11
C LEU A 40 3.84 17.54 34.19
N VAL A 41 5.07 17.03 34.22
CA VAL A 41 5.47 15.88 33.40
C VAL A 41 4.78 14.60 33.88
N ALA A 42 4.69 14.39 35.20
CA ALA A 42 3.95 13.27 35.78
C ALA A 42 2.44 13.34 35.46
N GLY A 43 1.85 14.54 35.49
CA GLY A 43 0.46 14.78 35.09
C GLY A 43 0.23 14.52 33.60
N ALA A 44 1.12 14.99 32.72
CA ALA A 44 1.00 14.77 31.28
C ALA A 44 1.15 13.29 30.90
N THR A 45 2.11 12.59 31.52
CA THR A 45 2.33 11.15 31.28
C THR A 45 1.17 10.30 31.80
N THR A 46 0.61 10.62 32.97
CA THR A 46 -0.58 9.92 33.50
C THR A 46 -1.81 10.19 32.63
N LEU A 47 -2.04 11.42 32.18
CA LEU A 47 -3.13 11.75 31.25
C LEU A 47 -2.97 11.01 29.91
N PHE A 48 -1.76 10.96 29.36
CA PHE A 48 -1.47 10.22 28.13
C PHE A 48 -1.72 8.72 28.30
N CYS A 49 -1.30 8.13 29.42
CA CYS A 49 -1.61 6.74 29.75
C CYS A 49 -3.12 6.52 29.88
N LEU A 50 -3.85 7.40 30.56
CA LEU A 50 -5.30 7.28 30.73
C LEU A 50 -6.06 7.43 29.40
N LEU A 51 -5.55 8.25 28.47
CA LEU A 51 -6.07 8.37 27.11
C LEU A 51 -5.75 7.11 26.27
N HIS A 52 -4.51 6.62 26.33
CA HIS A 52 -4.06 5.46 25.57
C HIS A 52 -4.74 4.15 26.03
N PHE A 53 -4.96 3.99 27.35
CA PHE A 53 -5.69 2.87 27.93
C PHE A 53 -7.21 3.10 27.98
N GLY A 54 -7.71 4.19 27.38
CA GLY A 54 -9.15 4.41 27.17
C GLY A 54 -9.97 4.67 28.43
N VAL A 55 -9.34 5.08 29.54
CA VAL A 55 -9.99 5.34 30.84
C VAL A 55 -10.59 6.75 30.89
N ILE A 56 -10.01 7.72 30.16
CA ILE A 56 -10.48 9.10 30.06
C ILE A 56 -10.44 9.53 28.58
N GLY A 57 -11.23 8.87 27.73
CA GLY A 57 -11.63 9.37 26.42
C GLY A 57 -13.15 9.42 26.36
N PRO A 58 -13.80 10.08 25.38
CA PRO A 58 -15.24 9.96 25.24
C PRO A 58 -15.55 8.47 25.19
N GLN A 59 -16.35 7.98 26.14
CA GLN A 59 -16.96 6.67 25.97
C GLN A 59 -17.53 6.71 24.56
N ARG A 60 -17.11 5.77 23.72
CA ARG A 60 -17.75 5.52 22.45
C ARG A 60 -19.14 5.00 22.84
N GLU A 61 -20.04 5.94 23.13
CA GLU A 61 -21.45 5.66 23.19
C GLU A 61 -21.76 5.12 21.81
N GLU A 62 -22.07 3.82 21.79
CA GLU A 62 -22.86 3.27 20.73
C GLU A 62 -24.11 4.14 20.61
N LEU A 63 -24.15 4.94 19.54
CA LEU A 63 -25.35 5.62 19.12
C LEU A 63 -26.37 4.54 18.71
N LYS A 64 -27.10 4.06 19.72
CA LYS A 64 -28.36 3.33 19.55
C LYS A 64 -29.39 4.32 19.00
N ASP A 65 -30.05 3.88 17.93
CA ASP A 65 -31.31 4.39 17.38
C ASP A 65 -31.40 5.88 17.00
N LEU A 66 -30.98 6.19 15.77
CA LEU A 66 -31.86 6.95 14.88
C LEU A 66 -32.20 6.08 13.67
N THR A 67 -33.40 5.51 13.70
CA THR A 67 -34.07 4.87 12.56
C THR A 67 -34.26 5.87 11.43
N ILE A 68 -33.27 5.97 10.56
CA ILE A 68 -33.46 6.45 9.19
C ILE A 68 -33.69 5.20 8.34
N PHE A 69 -34.94 5.03 7.90
CA PHE A 69 -35.37 3.96 6.99
C PHE A 69 -34.60 4.05 5.67
N PHE A 70 -33.47 3.35 5.59
CA PHE A 70 -32.96 2.80 4.35
C PHE A 70 -33.27 1.29 4.40
N PRO A 71 -33.99 0.71 3.41
CA PRO A 71 -34.15 -0.72 3.36
C PRO A 71 -32.78 -1.33 3.03
N LEU A 72 -32.01 -1.67 4.07
CA LEU A 72 -30.84 -2.52 3.93
C LEU A 72 -31.36 -3.94 3.65
N PRO A 73 -30.89 -4.62 2.58
CA PRO A 73 -31.23 -6.02 2.40
C PRO A 73 -30.76 -6.78 3.64
N SER A 74 -31.64 -7.62 4.17
CA SER A 74 -31.38 -8.50 5.28
C SER A 74 -30.00 -9.11 5.15
N SER A 75 -29.15 -8.88 6.16
CA SER A 75 -27.95 -9.69 6.36
C SER A 75 -28.43 -11.09 6.67
N GLU A 76 -28.62 -11.89 5.62
CA GLU A 76 -28.68 -13.33 5.77
C GLU A 76 -27.36 -13.71 6.44
N SER A 77 -27.48 -14.24 7.65
CA SER A 77 -26.45 -15.06 8.26
C SER A 77 -26.18 -16.21 7.29
N SER A 78 -25.29 -15.97 6.32
CA SER A 78 -24.75 -17.01 5.48
C SER A 78 -24.02 -17.94 6.43
N SER A 79 -24.70 -19.03 6.78
CA SER A 79 -24.05 -20.29 7.08
C SER A 79 -22.88 -20.45 6.11
N ARG A 80 -21.81 -21.14 6.54
CA ARG A 80 -20.68 -21.52 5.67
C ARG A 80 -21.13 -22.53 4.58
N THR A 81 -22.13 -22.17 3.78
CA THR A 81 -22.38 -22.78 2.49
C THR A 81 -21.21 -22.34 1.62
N PRO A 82 -20.46 -23.29 1.03
CA PRO A 82 -19.58 -22.97 -0.08
C PRO A 82 -20.35 -22.10 -1.06
N SER A 83 -19.82 -20.94 -1.40
CA SER A 83 -20.41 -20.13 -2.46
C SER A 83 -20.30 -20.93 -3.76
N ASP A 84 -21.42 -21.44 -4.27
CA ASP A 84 -21.50 -22.18 -5.55
C ASP A 84 -21.30 -21.27 -6.78
N LYS A 85 -20.93 -20.00 -6.55
CA LYS A 85 -20.65 -19.03 -7.61
C LYS A 85 -19.45 -19.47 -8.44
N PRO A 86 -19.57 -19.55 -9.79
CA PRO A 86 -18.44 -19.71 -10.69
C PRO A 86 -17.31 -18.73 -10.36
N VAL A 87 -16.09 -19.25 -10.16
CA VAL A 87 -14.95 -18.43 -9.74
C VAL A 87 -13.63 -18.99 -10.28
N ALA A 88 -12.77 -18.07 -10.72
CA ALA A 88 -11.37 -18.36 -10.97
C ALA A 88 -10.48 -17.20 -10.52
N HIS A 89 -9.30 -17.56 -10.02
CA HIS A 89 -8.16 -16.69 -9.76
C HIS A 89 -6.93 -17.48 -10.17
N VAL A 90 -6.41 -17.23 -11.36
CA VAL A 90 -5.23 -17.89 -11.91
C VAL A 90 -4.02 -16.97 -11.80
N VAL A 91 -2.86 -17.54 -11.58
CA VAL A 91 -1.58 -16.81 -11.43
C VAL A 91 -0.63 -17.20 -12.55
N ALA A 92 0.32 -16.34 -12.88
CA ALA A 92 1.29 -16.66 -13.92
C ALA A 92 2.19 -17.85 -13.53
N ASN A 93 2.63 -18.61 -14.53
CA ASN A 93 3.67 -19.63 -14.39
C ASN A 93 5.06 -18.95 -14.38
N PRO A 94 5.76 -18.91 -13.23
CA PRO A 94 7.09 -18.29 -13.17
C PRO A 94 8.16 -19.05 -13.99
N GLU A 95 7.89 -20.31 -14.33
CA GLU A 95 8.80 -21.16 -15.12
C GLU A 95 8.61 -20.95 -16.65
N ALA A 96 7.56 -20.24 -17.07
CA ALA A 96 7.28 -19.98 -18.47
C ALA A 96 8.01 -18.72 -18.97
N GLU A 97 9.33 -18.81 -19.10
CA GLU A 97 10.15 -17.68 -19.55
C GLU A 97 9.68 -17.13 -20.91
N GLY A 98 9.54 -15.80 -21.01
CA GLY A 98 9.12 -15.11 -22.23
C GLY A 98 7.68 -15.37 -22.65
N GLN A 99 6.84 -15.95 -21.78
CA GLN A 99 5.43 -16.22 -22.05
C GLN A 99 4.56 -15.89 -20.83
N LEU A 100 3.29 -15.57 -21.08
CA LEU A 100 2.29 -15.45 -20.01
C LEU A 100 1.39 -16.68 -20.04
N GLN A 101 1.71 -17.67 -19.19
CA GLN A 101 0.91 -18.87 -19.02
C GLN A 101 0.20 -18.85 -17.66
N TRP A 102 -1.12 -19.05 -17.66
CA TRP A 102 -1.93 -19.06 -16.44
C TRP A 102 -1.93 -20.45 -15.78
N LEU A 103 -1.90 -20.47 -14.44
CA LEU A 103 -1.98 -21.66 -13.61
C LEU A 103 -3.09 -21.52 -12.57
N SER A 104 -3.86 -22.59 -12.37
CA SER A 104 -4.88 -22.70 -11.31
C SER A 104 -4.43 -23.55 -10.12
N ARG A 105 -3.41 -24.41 -10.28
CA ARG A 105 -2.93 -25.34 -9.24
C ARG A 105 -1.75 -24.74 -8.45
N ARG A 106 -2.01 -23.65 -7.75
CA ARG A 106 -1.07 -22.96 -6.83
C ARG A 106 -1.81 -22.57 -5.56
N ALA A 107 -1.07 -22.37 -4.46
CA ALA A 107 -1.67 -21.83 -3.24
C ALA A 107 -2.31 -20.46 -3.53
N ASN A 108 -3.51 -20.22 -2.99
CA ASN A 108 -4.30 -19.01 -3.20
C ASN A 108 -4.77 -18.77 -4.65
N ALA A 109 -4.55 -19.72 -5.57
CA ALA A 109 -5.23 -19.76 -6.85
C ALA A 109 -6.57 -20.50 -6.72
N LEU A 110 -7.54 -20.12 -7.52
CA LEU A 110 -8.90 -20.66 -7.51
C LEU A 110 -9.30 -21.04 -8.93
N LEU A 111 -9.94 -22.19 -9.07
CA LEU A 111 -10.65 -22.60 -10.27
C LEU A 111 -11.73 -23.58 -9.83
N ALA A 112 -12.96 -23.08 -9.72
CA ALA A 112 -14.04 -23.80 -9.08
C ALA A 112 -15.40 -23.51 -9.73
N ASN A 113 -16.39 -24.34 -9.37
CA ASN A 113 -17.79 -24.15 -9.72
C ASN A 113 -18.05 -23.99 -11.23
N GLY A 114 -17.37 -24.85 -12.02
CA GLY A 114 -17.57 -24.96 -13.46
C GLY A 114 -16.70 -24.07 -14.33
N VAL A 115 -15.97 -23.10 -13.78
CA VAL A 115 -15.00 -22.33 -14.60
C VAL A 115 -13.86 -23.26 -15.01
N GLU A 116 -13.51 -23.23 -16.30
CA GLU A 116 -12.40 -24.02 -16.85
C GLU A 116 -11.27 -23.11 -17.33
N LEU A 117 -10.04 -23.62 -17.30
CA LEU A 117 -8.87 -22.99 -17.89
C LEU A 117 -8.36 -23.89 -19.02
N THR A 118 -8.61 -23.49 -20.27
CA THR A 118 -8.27 -24.25 -21.48
C THR A 118 -7.60 -23.31 -22.47
N ASP A 119 -6.49 -23.74 -23.08
CA ASP A 119 -5.72 -22.93 -24.04
C ASP A 119 -5.38 -21.52 -23.54
N ASN A 120 -5.03 -21.42 -22.26
CA ASN A 120 -4.70 -20.15 -21.58
C ASN A 120 -5.88 -19.15 -21.48
N GLN A 121 -7.12 -19.64 -21.59
CA GLN A 121 -8.35 -18.85 -21.51
C GLN A 121 -9.28 -19.38 -20.42
N LEU A 122 -9.98 -18.47 -19.73
CA LEU A 122 -11.03 -18.84 -18.78
C LEU A 122 -12.36 -19.03 -19.53
N ILE A 123 -13.01 -20.17 -19.34
CA ILE A 123 -14.30 -20.50 -19.96
C ILE A 123 -15.43 -20.29 -18.96
N VAL A 124 -16.43 -19.50 -19.36
CA VAL A 124 -17.60 -19.16 -18.55
C VAL A 124 -18.61 -20.33 -18.53
N PRO A 125 -19.03 -20.86 -17.36
CA PRO A 125 -19.91 -22.04 -17.30
C PRO A 125 -21.41 -21.73 -17.46
N SER A 126 -21.83 -20.49 -17.20
CA SER A 126 -23.24 -20.08 -17.21
C SER A 126 -23.40 -18.59 -17.53
N ASP A 127 -24.51 -18.24 -18.15
CA ASP A 127 -24.89 -16.84 -18.41
C ASP A 127 -24.99 -16.05 -17.11
N GLY A 128 -24.57 -14.78 -17.12
CA GLY A 128 -24.69 -13.93 -15.94
C GLY A 128 -23.77 -12.71 -15.95
N LEU A 129 -23.82 -11.95 -14.87
CA LEU A 129 -22.88 -10.87 -14.58
C LEU A 129 -21.64 -11.43 -13.90
N TYR A 130 -20.48 -11.07 -14.42
CA TYR A 130 -19.18 -11.46 -13.87
C TYR A 130 -18.34 -10.23 -13.60
N LEU A 131 -17.74 -10.17 -12.41
CA LEU A 131 -16.58 -9.32 -12.17
C LEU A 131 -15.37 -9.99 -12.82
N ILE A 132 -14.71 -9.28 -13.72
CA ILE A 132 -13.49 -9.71 -14.41
C ILE A 132 -12.37 -8.77 -13.96
N TYR A 133 -11.20 -9.32 -13.64
CA TYR A 133 -10.05 -8.52 -13.23
C TYR A 133 -8.73 -9.19 -13.58
N SER A 134 -7.69 -8.40 -13.85
CA SER A 134 -6.34 -8.89 -14.12
C SER A 134 -5.30 -7.86 -13.67
N GLN A 135 -4.16 -8.33 -13.19
CA GLN A 135 -2.99 -7.50 -12.96
C GLN A 135 -1.76 -8.14 -13.61
N VAL A 136 -0.92 -7.28 -14.17
CA VAL A 136 0.44 -7.63 -14.58
C VAL A 136 1.42 -6.63 -13.97
N LEU A 137 2.63 -7.10 -13.69
CA LEU A 137 3.76 -6.26 -13.32
C LEU A 137 4.84 -6.41 -14.38
N PHE A 138 5.21 -5.30 -15.00
CA PHE A 138 6.36 -5.25 -15.88
C PHE A 138 7.58 -4.74 -15.13
N LYS A 139 8.75 -5.23 -15.52
CA LYS A 139 10.06 -4.73 -15.10
C LYS A 139 10.99 -4.57 -16.28
N GLY A 140 11.96 -3.68 -16.14
CA GLY A 140 13.10 -3.59 -17.05
C GLY A 140 14.24 -2.83 -16.41
N GLN A 141 15.32 -2.68 -17.17
CA GLN A 141 16.53 -2.02 -16.70
C GLN A 141 17.01 -1.00 -17.73
N GLY A 142 17.20 0.24 -17.28
CA GLY A 142 17.42 1.38 -18.16
C GLY A 142 16.27 1.57 -19.15
N CYS A 143 16.51 2.43 -20.13
CA CYS A 143 15.56 2.76 -21.18
C CYS A 143 16.28 2.66 -22.53
N PRO A 144 15.88 1.74 -23.43
CA PRO A 144 16.49 1.63 -24.74
C PRO A 144 16.16 2.84 -25.63
N SER A 145 16.93 3.03 -26.71
CA SER A 145 16.64 4.02 -27.77
C SER A 145 15.27 3.82 -28.42
N THR A 146 14.83 2.57 -28.53
CA THR A 146 13.52 2.23 -29.07
C THR A 146 12.43 2.45 -28.03
N HIS A 147 11.36 3.15 -28.39
CA HIS A 147 10.22 3.35 -27.51
C HIS A 147 9.55 2.01 -27.18
N VAL A 148 9.45 1.70 -25.89
CA VAL A 148 8.74 0.53 -25.38
C VAL A 148 7.34 0.96 -24.97
N LEU A 149 6.32 0.35 -25.59
CA LEU A 149 4.92 0.49 -25.18
C LEU A 149 4.45 -0.86 -24.65
N LEU A 150 4.01 -0.88 -23.40
CA LEU A 150 3.52 -2.07 -22.72
C LEU A 150 2.00 -2.03 -22.74
N THR A 151 1.37 -3.08 -23.24
CA THR A 151 -0.09 -3.18 -23.27
C THR A 151 -0.53 -4.37 -22.44
N HIS A 152 -1.63 -4.22 -21.72
CA HIS A 152 -2.33 -5.31 -21.05
C HIS A 152 -3.80 -5.20 -21.44
N THR A 153 -4.38 -6.32 -21.87
CA THR A 153 -5.73 -6.36 -22.43
C THR A 153 -6.45 -7.62 -21.95
N ILE A 154 -7.68 -7.45 -21.49
CA ILE A 154 -8.63 -8.54 -21.29
C ILE A 154 -9.60 -8.53 -22.46
N SER A 155 -9.70 -9.65 -23.17
CA SER A 155 -10.59 -9.81 -24.33
C SER A 155 -11.56 -10.96 -24.14
N ARG A 156 -12.75 -10.79 -24.72
CA ARG A 156 -13.80 -11.81 -24.83
C ARG A 156 -13.79 -12.38 -26.24
N PHE A 157 -13.87 -13.70 -26.33
CA PHE A 157 -14.28 -14.42 -27.52
C PHE A 157 -15.65 -15.02 -27.24
N ALA A 158 -16.68 -14.46 -27.86
CA ALA A 158 -18.06 -14.87 -27.62
C ALA A 158 -18.39 -16.14 -28.42
N VAL A 159 -19.28 -16.98 -27.89
CA VAL A 159 -19.81 -18.12 -28.67
C VAL A 159 -20.66 -17.62 -29.84
N SER A 160 -21.43 -16.56 -29.60
CA SER A 160 -22.31 -15.91 -30.56
C SER A 160 -21.57 -15.11 -31.65
N TYR A 161 -20.31 -14.72 -31.40
CA TYR A 161 -19.50 -13.95 -32.34
C TYR A 161 -18.03 -14.36 -32.26
N GLN A 162 -17.55 -15.06 -33.30
CA GLN A 162 -16.20 -15.66 -33.37
C GLN A 162 -15.06 -14.66 -33.63
N THR A 163 -15.17 -13.45 -33.09
CA THR A 163 -14.10 -12.46 -33.14
C THR A 163 -13.74 -12.03 -31.73
N LYS A 164 -12.45 -11.86 -31.49
CA LYS A 164 -11.94 -11.37 -30.21
C LYS A 164 -12.24 -9.88 -30.05
N VAL A 165 -12.87 -9.51 -28.94
CA VAL A 165 -13.23 -8.12 -28.61
C VAL A 165 -12.60 -7.74 -27.28
N ASN A 166 -11.98 -6.57 -27.20
CA ASN A 166 -11.39 -6.07 -25.97
C ASN A 166 -12.48 -5.59 -25.01
N LEU A 167 -12.50 -6.15 -23.79
CA LEU A 167 -13.36 -5.68 -22.70
C LEU A 167 -12.69 -4.55 -21.92
N LEU A 168 -11.41 -4.75 -21.59
CA LEU A 168 -10.58 -3.83 -20.81
C LEU A 168 -9.19 -3.79 -21.44
N SER A 169 -8.59 -2.61 -21.57
CA SER A 169 -7.23 -2.48 -22.09
C SER A 169 -6.57 -1.23 -21.51
N ALA A 170 -5.27 -1.31 -21.28
CA ALA A 170 -4.46 -0.18 -20.85
C ALA A 170 -3.06 -0.27 -21.45
N ILE A 171 -2.41 0.89 -21.55
CA ILE A 171 -1.08 1.04 -22.13
C ILE A 171 -0.20 1.83 -21.14
N LYS A 172 1.06 1.44 -21.03
CA LYS A 172 2.11 2.16 -20.27
C LYS A 172 3.34 2.38 -21.12
N SER A 173 3.98 3.54 -20.92
CA SER A 173 5.30 3.86 -21.44
C SER A 173 6.27 4.01 -20.26
N PRO A 174 7.08 2.98 -19.92
CA PRO A 174 7.99 3.02 -18.77
C PRO A 174 9.09 4.08 -18.93
N CYS A 175 9.40 4.43 -20.18
CA CYS A 175 10.52 5.29 -20.54
C CYS A 175 10.04 6.44 -21.41
N GLN A 176 10.40 7.67 -21.02
CA GLN A 176 10.20 8.87 -21.86
C GLN A 176 11.45 9.25 -22.65
N ARG A 177 12.63 8.85 -22.18
CA ARG A 177 13.93 9.14 -22.79
C ARG A 177 14.85 7.94 -22.62
N GLU A 178 15.74 7.75 -23.59
CA GLU A 178 16.80 6.76 -23.54
C GLU A 178 17.75 7.03 -22.37
N THR A 179 18.27 5.95 -21.76
CA THR A 179 19.32 6.04 -20.76
C THR A 179 20.66 6.34 -21.46
N PRO A 180 21.36 7.44 -21.14
CA PRO A 180 22.61 7.80 -21.80
C PRO A 180 23.68 6.72 -21.67
N GLU A 181 24.46 6.51 -22.73
CA GLU A 181 25.61 5.60 -22.70
C GLU A 181 26.59 5.98 -21.57
N GLY A 182 27.12 4.97 -20.87
CA GLY A 182 28.04 5.15 -19.75
C GLY A 182 27.38 5.52 -18.42
N THR A 183 26.04 5.60 -18.35
CA THR A 183 25.31 5.77 -17.08
C THR A 183 24.76 4.44 -16.57
N GLU A 184 24.61 4.34 -15.25
CA GLU A 184 24.05 3.14 -14.61
C GLU A 184 22.59 2.95 -15.02
N ALA A 185 22.29 1.79 -15.61
CA ALA A 185 20.93 1.42 -16.02
C ALA A 185 20.08 1.08 -14.79
N LYS A 186 19.25 2.03 -14.36
CA LYS A 186 18.35 1.86 -13.21
C LYS A 186 17.16 0.96 -13.54
N PRO A 187 16.72 0.09 -12.62
CA PRO A 187 15.52 -0.71 -12.83
C PRO A 187 14.26 0.17 -12.78
N TRP A 188 13.23 -0.24 -13.51
CA TRP A 188 11.90 0.32 -13.44
C TRP A 188 10.86 -0.79 -13.32
N TYR A 189 9.70 -0.44 -12.75
CA TYR A 189 8.57 -1.33 -12.56
C TYR A 189 7.27 -0.61 -12.92
N GLU A 190 6.43 -1.25 -13.73
CA GLU A 190 5.16 -0.68 -14.19
C GLU A 190 4.01 -1.68 -13.98
N PRO A 191 3.15 -1.49 -12.97
CA PRO A 191 1.96 -2.30 -12.80
C PRO A 191 0.83 -1.82 -13.73
N ILE A 192 0.04 -2.77 -14.24
CA ILE A 192 -1.23 -2.48 -14.92
C ILE A 192 -2.32 -3.37 -14.33
N TYR A 193 -3.31 -2.74 -13.69
CA TYR A 193 -4.53 -3.39 -13.21
C TYR A 193 -5.71 -3.05 -14.12
N LEU A 194 -6.54 -4.06 -14.40
CA LEU A 194 -7.78 -3.95 -15.14
C LEU A 194 -8.89 -4.62 -14.32
N GLY A 195 -10.06 -4.00 -14.23
CA GLY A 195 -11.22 -4.60 -13.58
C GLY A 195 -12.54 -3.98 -14.02
N GLY A 196 -13.59 -4.80 -14.14
CA GLY A 196 -14.92 -4.36 -14.54
C GLY A 196 -15.96 -5.48 -14.48
N VAL A 197 -17.24 -5.12 -14.51
CA VAL A 197 -18.36 -6.06 -14.50
C VAL A 197 -18.94 -6.16 -15.91
N PHE A 198 -19.15 -7.39 -16.39
CA PHE A 198 -19.66 -7.65 -17.74
C PHE A 198 -20.72 -8.75 -17.72
N GLN A 199 -21.73 -8.60 -18.58
CA GLN A 199 -22.65 -9.68 -18.92
C GLN A 199 -21.95 -10.63 -19.88
N LEU A 200 -21.89 -11.92 -19.51
CA LEU A 200 -21.29 -12.98 -20.31
C LEU A 200 -22.30 -14.10 -20.58
N GLU A 201 -22.01 -14.87 -21.62
CA GLU A 201 -22.77 -16.04 -22.03
C GLU A 201 -21.97 -17.31 -21.71
N LYS A 202 -22.68 -18.42 -21.47
CA LYS A 202 -22.09 -19.73 -21.30
C LYS A 202 -21.21 -20.08 -22.51
N GLY A 203 -19.99 -20.53 -22.23
CA GLY A 203 -19.01 -20.93 -23.23
C GLY A 203 -18.16 -19.76 -23.74
N ASP A 204 -18.42 -18.52 -23.31
CA ASP A 204 -17.53 -17.42 -23.60
C ASP A 204 -16.12 -17.70 -23.07
N ARG A 205 -15.13 -17.34 -23.87
CA ARG A 205 -13.72 -17.50 -23.53
C ARG A 205 -13.10 -16.15 -23.26
N LEU A 206 -12.45 -16.02 -22.10
CA LEU A 206 -11.79 -14.81 -21.68
C LEU A 206 -10.28 -15.02 -21.69
N SER A 207 -9.56 -14.06 -22.27
CA SER A 207 -8.10 -14.04 -22.31
C SER A 207 -7.61 -12.77 -21.64
N ALA A 208 -6.54 -12.87 -20.86
CA ALA A 208 -5.78 -11.73 -20.36
C ALA A 208 -4.36 -11.83 -20.93
N GLU A 209 -3.97 -10.85 -21.74
CA GLU A 209 -2.79 -10.90 -22.58
C GLU A 209 -2.02 -9.59 -22.56
N ILE A 210 -0.74 -9.70 -22.93
CA ILE A 210 0.19 -8.60 -23.04
C ILE A 210 0.95 -8.71 -24.36
N ASN A 211 1.52 -7.60 -24.84
CA ASN A 211 2.27 -7.57 -26.08
C ASN A 211 3.74 -8.01 -25.93
N LEU A 212 4.36 -7.78 -24.76
CA LEU A 212 5.80 -8.01 -24.55
C LEU A 212 6.06 -8.81 -23.25
N PRO A 213 5.91 -10.14 -23.27
CA PRO A 213 6.06 -10.99 -22.07
C PRO A 213 7.48 -11.06 -21.50
N ASN A 214 8.51 -10.75 -22.28
CA ASN A 214 9.89 -10.68 -21.79
C ASN A 214 10.11 -9.62 -20.69
N TYR A 215 9.18 -8.66 -20.55
CA TYR A 215 9.22 -7.65 -19.50
C TYR A 215 8.41 -8.04 -18.26
N LEU A 216 7.79 -9.22 -18.18
CA LEU A 216 7.05 -9.60 -16.98
C LEU A 216 7.98 -9.84 -15.79
N ASP A 217 7.53 -9.41 -14.62
CA ASP A 217 8.15 -9.76 -13.34
C ASP A 217 7.36 -10.87 -12.65
N PHE A 218 8.05 -11.97 -12.36
CA PHE A 218 7.53 -13.12 -11.62
C PHE A 218 8.31 -13.38 -10.33
N ALA A 219 9.11 -12.41 -9.87
CA ALA A 219 9.99 -12.57 -8.72
C ALA A 219 9.21 -12.91 -7.44
N GLU A 220 8.02 -12.33 -7.28
CA GLU A 220 7.19 -12.51 -6.10
C GLU A 220 5.77 -12.99 -6.46
N SER A 221 5.17 -13.74 -5.54
CA SER A 221 3.78 -14.19 -5.68
C SER A 221 2.81 -13.01 -5.64
N GLY A 222 1.73 -13.08 -6.43
CA GLY A 222 0.68 -12.05 -6.44
C GLY A 222 0.98 -10.82 -7.30
N GLN A 223 2.10 -10.78 -8.02
CA GLN A 223 2.41 -9.70 -8.97
C GLN A 223 1.56 -9.79 -10.26
N VAL A 224 1.34 -11.02 -10.75
CA VAL A 224 0.66 -11.30 -12.03
C VAL A 224 -0.46 -12.33 -11.84
N TYR A 225 -1.69 -11.91 -12.09
CA TYR A 225 -2.89 -12.74 -11.90
C TYR A 225 -4.04 -12.32 -12.81
N PHE A 226 -4.96 -13.23 -13.06
CA PHE A 226 -6.19 -13.03 -13.81
C PHE A 226 -7.33 -13.77 -13.14
N GLY A 227 -8.52 -13.17 -13.05
CA GLY A 227 -9.64 -13.80 -12.37
C GLY A 227 -11.00 -13.33 -12.82
N ILE A 228 -11.98 -14.18 -12.53
CA ILE A 228 -13.41 -13.92 -12.69
C ILE A 228 -14.18 -14.43 -11.48
N ILE A 229 -15.31 -13.78 -11.19
CA ILE A 229 -16.29 -14.28 -10.23
C ILE A 229 -17.69 -13.89 -10.68
N ALA A 230 -18.62 -14.85 -10.71
CA ALA A 230 -20.03 -14.58 -10.93
C ALA A 230 -20.61 -13.76 -9.75
N LEU A 231 -21.49 -12.80 -10.04
CA LEU A 231 -22.09 -11.91 -9.04
C LEU A 231 -23.43 -12.43 -8.53
#